data_AF-A0AAN0J6U7-F1
#
_entry.id   AF-A0AAN0J6U7-F1
#
_cell.length_a   1.000
_cell.length_b   1.000
_cell.length_c   1.000
_cell.angle_alpha   90.00
_cell.angle_beta   90.00
_cell.angle_gamma   90.00
#
_symmetry.space_group_name_H-M   'P 1'
#
loop_
_entity.id
_entity.type
_entity.pdbx_description
1 polymer ?
#
loop_
_entity_poly.entity_id
_entity_poly.type
_entity_poly.pdbx_seq_one_letter_code
_entity_poly.pdbx_strand_id
1 'polypeptide(L)'
;MSTQGRCEPYIDNPWLSSSVCDNIYTSLHYVYTPNARLLGQPYIRYLMEYITVFFTFTPQCYEPVVNALCMLYYLPCGYNGTIQVPRFLCSDACTNVSTQMCSDDWDALLSFINDTFLTRLSKETTIMPNCSNTDLFIEAFNLDGDCCEPFHQDQLCFKQS
;
A
#
# COMPACT_ATOMS: atom_id res chain seq x y z
N MET A 1 10.20 -2.97 24.18
CA MET A 1 8.96 -3.06 23.39
C MET A 1 9.30 -2.62 21.97
N SER A 2 9.50 -3.54 21.02
CA SER A 2 9.69 -3.16 19.60
C SER A 2 9.50 -4.38 18.69
N THR A 3 8.31 -4.57 18.13
CA THR A 3 8.10 -5.61 17.09
C THR A 3 7.11 -5.22 15.98
N GLN A 4 6.74 -3.94 15.86
CA GLN A 4 5.94 -3.47 14.71
C GLN A 4 6.86 -2.77 13.70
N GLY A 5 7.53 -3.56 12.84
CA GLY A 5 8.26 -3.09 11.65
C GLY A 5 9.25 -1.93 11.86
N ARG A 6 9.82 -1.43 10.77
CA ARG A 6 10.48 -0.12 10.70
C ARG A 6 10.39 0.38 9.27
N CYS A 7 10.56 1.68 9.07
CA CYS A 7 10.74 2.25 7.74
C CYS A 7 12.04 1.73 7.14
N GLU A 8 11.96 1.14 5.95
CA GLU A 8 13.10 0.59 5.23
C GLU A 8 13.07 1.08 3.77
N PRO A 9 14.22 1.16 3.08
CA PRO A 9 14.23 1.47 1.67
C PRO A 9 13.30 0.54 0.89
N TYR A 10 12.53 1.08 -0.05
CA TYR A 10 11.72 0.30 -0.96
C TYR A 10 12.62 -0.65 -1.76
N ILE A 11 12.27 -1.93 -1.79
CA ILE A 11 12.98 -2.91 -2.61
C ILE A 11 12.45 -2.80 -4.04
N ASP A 12 13.14 -2.00 -4.86
CA ASP A 12 13.03 -2.06 -6.30
C ASP A 12 13.92 -3.19 -6.86
N ASN A 13 13.47 -3.83 -7.94
CA ASN A 13 14.28 -4.82 -8.65
C ASN A 13 14.16 -4.63 -10.18
N PRO A 14 14.57 -3.45 -10.68
CA PRO A 14 14.31 -3.05 -12.07
C PRO A 14 14.99 -3.98 -13.10
N TRP A 15 15.97 -4.76 -12.69
CA TRP A 15 16.74 -5.65 -13.56
C TRP A 15 16.16 -7.07 -13.71
N LEU A 16 15.29 -7.49 -12.79
CA LEU A 16 14.74 -8.86 -12.78
C LEU A 16 13.24 -8.89 -13.04
N SER A 17 12.48 -7.96 -12.47
CA SER A 17 11.01 -7.97 -12.52
C SER A 17 10.43 -6.62 -12.15
N SER A 18 9.51 -6.13 -12.97
CA SER A 18 8.77 -4.89 -12.69
C SER A 18 7.55 -5.16 -11.81
N SER A 19 7.40 -4.35 -10.76
CA SER A 19 6.24 -4.30 -9.88
C SER A 19 5.34 -3.12 -10.29
N VAL A 20 4.02 -3.27 -10.16
CA VAL A 20 3.06 -2.19 -10.40
C VAL A 20 3.36 -0.94 -9.55
N CYS A 21 4.05 -1.09 -8.42
CA CYS A 21 4.43 0.02 -7.55
C CYS A 21 5.75 0.72 -7.92
N ASP A 22 6.51 0.25 -8.92
CA ASP A 22 7.82 0.81 -9.29
C ASP A 22 7.73 2.23 -9.87
N ASN A 23 6.56 2.62 -10.38
CA ASN A 23 6.30 3.97 -10.86
C ASN A 23 6.03 4.97 -9.72
N ILE A 24 5.75 4.46 -8.51
CA ILE A 24 5.41 5.26 -7.34
C ILE A 24 6.61 5.31 -6.39
N TYR A 25 7.24 4.15 -6.18
CA TYR A 25 8.36 3.99 -5.26
C TYR A 25 9.61 3.52 -5.99
N THR A 26 10.73 4.04 -5.52
CA THR A 26 12.09 3.67 -5.94
C THR A 26 12.93 3.42 -4.70
N SER A 27 14.12 2.86 -4.83
CA SER A 27 15.08 2.64 -3.74
C SER A 27 15.46 3.89 -2.91
N LEU A 28 15.10 5.09 -3.36
CA LEU A 28 15.24 6.33 -2.60
C LEU A 28 14.12 6.56 -1.57
N HIS A 29 12.97 5.91 -1.77
CA HIS A 29 11.80 6.02 -0.91
C HIS A 29 11.91 5.03 0.26
N TYR A 30 11.47 5.46 1.44
CA TYR A 30 11.34 4.59 2.61
C TYR A 30 9.89 4.21 2.80
N VAL A 31 9.63 2.93 3.02
CA VAL A 31 8.30 2.36 3.20
C VAL A 31 8.26 1.51 4.46
N TYR A 32 7.10 1.50 5.09
CA TYR A 32 6.82 0.65 6.23
C TYR A 32 5.91 -0.49 5.79
N THR A 33 6.32 -1.71 6.11
CA THR A 33 5.48 -2.90 5.92
C THR A 33 5.18 -3.49 7.29
N PRO A 34 3.91 -3.54 7.73
CA PRO A 34 3.58 -4.10 9.03
C PRO A 34 3.96 -5.59 9.08
N ASN A 35 5.07 -5.91 9.75
CA ASN A 35 5.62 -7.28 9.83
C ASN A 35 4.63 -8.31 10.38
N ALA A 36 3.72 -7.90 11.27
CA ALA A 36 2.68 -8.76 11.82
C ALA A 36 1.55 -9.10 10.82
N ARG A 37 1.50 -8.43 9.66
CA ARG A 37 0.39 -8.52 8.69
C ARG A 37 0.80 -8.86 7.27
N LEU A 38 2.07 -8.70 6.85
CA LEU A 38 2.41 -8.80 5.42
C LEU A 38 3.69 -9.58 5.11
N LEU A 39 4.28 -10.29 6.08
CA LEU A 39 5.53 -11.07 5.91
C LEU A 39 6.74 -10.27 5.37
N GLY A 40 6.64 -8.94 5.33
CA GLY A 40 7.69 -8.01 4.88
C GLY A 40 7.68 -7.70 3.38
N GLN A 41 8.55 -6.76 2.97
CA GLN A 41 8.63 -6.27 1.59
C GLN A 41 8.81 -7.36 0.51
N PRO A 42 9.63 -8.43 0.68
CA PRO A 42 9.83 -9.41 -0.39
C PRO A 42 8.56 -10.15 -0.80
N TYR A 43 7.66 -10.41 0.16
CA TYR A 43 6.42 -11.11 -0.11
C TYR A 43 5.41 -10.20 -0.83
N ILE A 44 5.27 -8.96 -0.36
CA ILE A 44 4.47 -7.94 -1.05
C ILE A 44 5.01 -7.71 -2.46
N ARG A 45 6.34 -7.66 -2.62
CA ARG A 45 6.99 -7.46 -3.93
C ARG A 45 6.57 -8.55 -4.90
N TYR A 46 6.63 -9.81 -4.48
CA TYR A 46 6.18 -10.93 -5.30
C TYR A 46 4.72 -10.78 -5.73
N LEU A 47 3.82 -10.36 -4.82
CA LEU A 47 2.42 -10.09 -5.17
C LEU A 47 2.32 -8.98 -6.23
N MET A 48 3.03 -7.87 -6.04
CA MET A 48 2.96 -6.73 -6.97
C MET A 48 3.50 -7.08 -8.35
N GLU A 49 4.58 -7.85 -8.42
CA GLU A 49 5.10 -8.39 -9.69
C GLU A 49 4.10 -9.33 -10.36
N TYR A 50 3.41 -10.15 -9.58
CA TYR A 50 2.36 -11.04 -10.09
C TYR A 50 1.19 -10.24 -10.67
N ILE A 51 0.75 -9.19 -9.97
CA ILE A 51 -0.29 -8.28 -10.46
C ILE A 51 0.16 -7.60 -11.76
N THR A 52 1.42 -7.13 -11.86
CA THR A 52 1.95 -6.50 -13.09
C THR A 52 1.77 -7.39 -14.32
N VAL A 53 1.98 -8.69 -14.17
CA VAL A 53 2.02 -9.63 -15.29
C VAL A 53 0.64 -10.18 -15.63
N PHE A 54 -0.20 -10.43 -14.60
CA PHE A 54 -1.39 -11.26 -14.76
C PHE A 54 -2.71 -10.51 -14.53
N PHE A 55 -2.68 -9.28 -14.02
CA PHE A 55 -3.88 -8.46 -13.88
C PHE A 55 -3.89 -7.35 -14.93
N THR A 56 -5.02 -7.18 -15.61
CA THR A 56 -5.21 -6.09 -16.58
C THR A 56 -6.19 -5.09 -16.02
N PHE A 57 -5.71 -3.87 -15.77
CA PHE A 57 -6.55 -2.75 -15.36
C PHE A 57 -7.19 -2.09 -16.58
N THR A 58 -8.38 -1.55 -16.40
CA THR A 58 -8.96 -0.62 -17.37
C THR A 58 -8.12 0.66 -17.39
N PRO A 59 -7.79 1.27 -18.57
CA PRO A 59 -6.83 2.36 -18.64
C PRO A 59 -7.10 3.55 -17.71
N GLN A 60 -8.35 3.97 -17.55
CA GLN A 60 -8.73 5.07 -16.64
C GLN A 60 -8.60 4.71 -15.16
N CYS A 61 -8.55 3.43 -14.82
CA CYS A 61 -8.49 2.94 -13.45
C CYS A 61 -7.11 2.49 -13.02
N TYR A 62 -6.16 2.32 -13.95
CA TYR A 62 -4.81 1.89 -13.65
C TYR A 62 -4.16 2.77 -12.56
N GLU A 63 -4.03 4.06 -12.80
CA GLU A 63 -3.34 4.97 -11.89
C GLU A 63 -4.01 5.07 -10.50
N PRO A 64 -5.32 5.37 -10.36
CA PRO A 64 -5.94 5.51 -9.05
C PRO A 64 -5.93 4.20 -8.24
N VAL A 65 -6.18 3.05 -8.89
CA VAL A 65 -6.18 1.75 -8.21
C VAL A 65 -4.77 1.35 -7.78
N VAL A 66 -3.78 1.49 -8.65
CA VAL A 66 -2.38 1.14 -8.34
C VAL A 66 -1.83 2.04 -7.23
N ASN A 67 -2.11 3.35 -7.26
CA ASN A 67 -1.71 4.27 -6.19
C ASN A 67 -2.30 3.84 -4.84
N ALA A 68 -3.61 3.59 -4.78
CA ALA A 68 -4.28 3.16 -3.56
C ALA A 68 -3.73 1.81 -3.05
N LEU A 69 -3.59 0.82 -3.93
CA LEU A 69 -3.05 -0.50 -3.62
C LEU A 69 -1.64 -0.39 -3.04
N CYS A 70 -0.75 0.33 -3.72
CA CYS A 70 0.65 0.46 -3.32
C CYS A 70 0.79 1.20 -1.99
N MET A 71 -0.02 2.23 -1.71
CA MET A 71 -0.02 2.90 -0.41
C MET A 71 -0.55 2.03 0.73
N LEU A 72 -1.48 1.11 0.47
CA LEU A 72 -2.01 0.20 1.50
C LEU A 72 -1.03 -0.90 1.88
N TYR A 73 -0.23 -1.37 0.92
CA TYR A 73 0.77 -2.43 1.16
C TYR A 73 2.15 -1.87 1.55
N TYR A 74 2.56 -0.76 0.93
CA TYR A 74 3.79 -0.03 1.23
C TYR A 74 3.42 1.35 1.78
N LEU A 75 3.29 1.43 3.10
CA LEU A 75 2.97 2.68 3.77
C LEU A 75 4.16 3.64 3.60
N PRO A 76 4.01 4.78 2.90
CA PRO A 76 5.13 5.69 2.70
C PRO A 76 5.57 6.25 4.04
N CYS A 77 6.88 6.33 4.26
CA CYS A 77 7.43 6.90 5.47
C CYS A 77 7.70 8.38 5.31
N GLY A 78 7.25 9.16 6.28
CA GLY A 78 7.64 10.56 6.43
C GLY A 78 8.29 10.81 7.77
N TYR A 79 8.45 12.09 8.11
CA TYR A 79 9.03 12.50 9.38
C TYR A 79 7.99 13.22 10.25
N ASN A 80 7.99 12.89 11.54
CA ASN A 80 7.40 13.71 12.60
C ASN A 80 8.52 14.16 13.53
N GLY A 81 8.98 15.40 13.35
CA GLY A 81 10.22 15.88 13.95
C GLY A 81 11.43 15.11 13.42
N THR A 82 12.14 14.41 14.31
CA THR A 82 13.32 13.58 13.97
C THR A 82 13.00 12.09 13.80
N ILE A 83 11.74 11.69 14.04
CA ILE A 83 11.33 10.28 14.02
C ILE A 83 10.68 9.97 12.67
N GLN A 84 11.12 8.89 12.02
CA GLN A 84 10.42 8.36 10.84
C GLN A 84 9.16 7.63 11.27
N VAL A 85 8.04 7.94 10.61
CA VAL A 85 6.73 7.36 10.89
C VAL A 85 6.04 6.93 9.60
N PRO A 86 5.31 5.79 9.61
CA PRO A 86 4.47 5.41 8.49
C PRO A 86 3.34 6.42 8.30
N ARG A 87 2.93 6.61 7.04
CA ARG A 87 1.78 7.44 6.68
C ARG A 87 0.74 6.60 5.96
N PHE A 88 -0.53 6.90 6.19
CA PHE A 88 -1.65 6.06 5.78
C PHE A 88 -2.47 6.75 4.69
N LEU A 89 -3.02 5.96 3.78
CA LEU A 89 -4.04 6.46 2.87
C LEU A 89 -5.31 6.81 3.66
N CYS A 90 -5.87 8.00 3.43
CA CYS A 90 -7.14 8.39 4.04
C CYS A 90 -8.26 7.41 3.64
N SER A 91 -9.11 7.05 4.61
CA SER A 91 -10.21 6.10 4.38
C SER A 91 -11.14 6.58 3.27
N ASP A 92 -11.46 7.88 3.25
CA ASP A 92 -12.32 8.48 2.23
C ASP A 92 -11.68 8.43 0.84
N ALA A 93 -10.38 8.69 0.74
CA ALA A 93 -9.66 8.62 -0.54
C ALA A 93 -9.60 7.18 -1.07
N CYS A 94 -9.33 6.21 -0.21
CA CYS A 94 -9.39 4.80 -0.54
C CYS A 94 -10.81 4.37 -0.96
N THR A 95 -11.83 4.80 -0.21
CA THR A 95 -13.24 4.53 -0.49
C THR A 95 -13.67 5.11 -1.83
N ASN A 96 -13.24 6.33 -2.15
CA ASN A 96 -13.55 6.97 -3.42
C ASN A 96 -13.02 6.15 -4.61
N VAL A 97 -11.77 5.67 -4.54
CA VAL A 97 -11.21 4.79 -5.58
C VAL A 97 -11.95 3.46 -5.65
N SER A 98 -12.10 2.79 -4.50
CA SER A 98 -12.61 1.42 -4.41
C SER A 98 -14.12 1.27 -4.61
N THR A 99 -14.92 2.32 -4.40
CA THR A 99 -16.38 2.22 -4.44
C THR A 99 -17.05 3.16 -5.44
N GLN A 100 -16.39 4.25 -5.84
CA GLN A 100 -17.01 5.26 -6.71
C GLN A 100 -16.34 5.33 -8.08
N MET A 101 -15.02 5.48 -8.13
CA MET A 101 -14.31 5.71 -9.39
C MET A 101 -14.04 4.42 -10.17
N CYS A 102 -13.56 3.38 -9.47
CA CYS A 102 -13.01 2.18 -10.07
C CYS A 102 -13.44 0.91 -9.34
N SER A 103 -14.71 0.83 -8.93
CA SER A 103 -15.23 -0.29 -8.14
C SER A 103 -15.05 -1.63 -8.83
N ASP A 104 -15.34 -1.72 -10.13
CA ASP A 104 -15.25 -2.98 -10.87
C ASP A 104 -13.81 -3.51 -10.94
N ASP A 105 -12.86 -2.61 -11.26
CA ASP A 105 -11.42 -2.94 -11.28
C ASP A 105 -10.91 -3.29 -9.87
N TRP A 106 -11.38 -2.58 -8.84
CA TRP A 106 -11.01 -2.84 -7.45
C TRP A 106 -11.51 -4.21 -6.99
N ASP A 107 -12.76 -4.55 -7.25
CA ASP A 107 -13.37 -5.84 -6.88
C ASP A 107 -12.72 -7.00 -7.65
N ALA A 108 -12.46 -6.82 -8.94
CA ALA A 108 -11.74 -7.79 -9.75
C ALA A 108 -10.32 -8.03 -9.21
N LEU A 109 -9.63 -6.96 -8.81
CA LEU A 109 -8.30 -7.05 -8.20
C LEU A 109 -8.35 -7.79 -6.85
N LEU A 110 -9.31 -7.46 -5.98
CA LEU A 110 -9.49 -8.17 -4.71
C LEU A 110 -9.73 -9.67 -4.93
N SER A 111 -10.59 -10.03 -5.89
CA SER A 111 -10.84 -11.43 -6.23
C SER A 111 -9.56 -12.11 -6.74
N PHE A 112 -8.82 -11.45 -7.63
CA PHE A 112 -7.56 -11.96 -8.18
C PHE A 112 -6.50 -12.19 -7.10
N ILE A 113 -6.35 -11.23 -6.19
CA ILE A 113 -5.45 -11.33 -5.04
C ILE A 113 -5.88 -12.50 -4.13
N ASN A 114 -7.17 -12.65 -3.89
CA ASN A 114 -7.71 -13.71 -3.04
C ASN A 114 -7.41 -15.09 -3.61
N ASP A 115 -7.69 -15.28 -4.90
CA ASP A 115 -7.41 -16.54 -5.59
C ASP A 115 -5.93 -16.87 -5.57
N THR A 116 -5.07 -15.87 -5.79
CA THR A 116 -3.60 -16.04 -5.71
C THR A 116 -3.16 -16.50 -4.32
N PHE A 117 -3.70 -15.90 -3.25
CA PHE A 117 -3.38 -16.28 -1.89
C PHE A 117 -3.91 -17.66 -1.51
N LEU A 118 -5.18 -17.95 -1.85
CA LEU A 118 -5.84 -19.21 -1.55
C LEU A 118 -5.20 -20.39 -2.29
N THR A 119 -4.73 -20.18 -3.51
CA THR A 119 -4.23 -21.27 -4.36
C THR A 119 -2.71 -21.46 -4.31
N ARG A 120 -1.92 -20.42 -4.06
CA ARG A 120 -0.45 -20.49 -4.23
C ARG A 120 0.36 -20.17 -2.99
N LEU A 121 -0.13 -19.32 -2.09
CA LEU A 121 0.71 -18.76 -1.02
C LEU A 121 0.41 -19.30 0.38
N SER A 122 -0.62 -20.13 0.56
CA SER A 122 -0.95 -21.08 1.65
C SER A 122 -0.37 -20.87 3.07
N LYS A 123 -0.13 -19.63 3.51
CA LYS A 123 0.23 -19.32 4.88
C LYS A 123 -0.42 -18.02 5.29
N GLU A 124 -0.94 -18.07 6.51
CA GLU A 124 -1.77 -17.08 7.16
C GLU A 124 -1.26 -15.65 7.07
N THR A 125 -2.21 -14.73 7.16
CA THR A 125 -2.12 -13.31 7.55
C THR A 125 -1.87 -12.23 6.51
N THR A 126 -1.83 -12.47 5.19
CA THR A 126 -1.87 -11.31 4.27
C THR A 126 -3.26 -10.67 4.28
N ILE A 127 -3.37 -9.50 4.91
CA ILE A 127 -4.63 -8.77 5.05
C ILE A 127 -4.93 -8.07 3.73
N MET A 128 -6.13 -8.31 3.18
CA MET A 128 -6.65 -7.60 2.01
C MET A 128 -6.55 -6.08 2.20
N PRO A 129 -6.26 -5.32 1.14
CA PRO A 129 -6.27 -3.87 1.21
C PRO A 129 -7.68 -3.43 1.62
N ASN A 130 -7.80 -2.85 2.82
CA ASN A 130 -9.06 -2.43 3.39
C ASN A 130 -9.00 -0.94 3.71
N CYS A 131 -9.88 -0.18 3.08
CA CYS A 131 -10.04 1.25 3.28
C CYS A 131 -10.48 1.64 4.69
N SER A 132 -11.13 0.74 5.43
CA SER A 132 -11.64 0.98 6.80
C SER A 132 -10.62 0.70 7.89
N ASN A 133 -9.44 0.16 7.57
CA ASN A 133 -8.44 -0.22 8.58
C ASN A 133 -7.50 0.92 8.98
N THR A 134 -7.67 2.12 8.44
CA THR A 134 -6.84 3.29 8.77
C THR A 134 -6.89 3.62 10.26
N ASP A 135 -8.05 3.50 10.90
CA ASP A 135 -8.23 3.76 12.33
C ASP A 135 -7.43 2.81 13.23
N LEU A 136 -7.38 1.52 12.88
CA LEU A 136 -6.59 0.52 13.62
C LEU A 136 -5.09 0.77 13.51
N PHE A 137 -4.64 1.38 12.42
CA PHE A 137 -3.24 1.76 12.28
C PHE A 137 -2.92 3.06 13.01
N ILE A 138 -3.80 4.06 12.96
CA ILE A 138 -3.69 5.30 13.74
C ILE A 138 -3.59 4.96 15.24
N GLU A 139 -4.44 4.06 15.72
CA GLU A 139 -4.44 3.60 17.11
C GLU A 139 -3.18 2.79 17.45
N ALA A 140 -2.78 1.83 16.60
CA ALA A 140 -1.60 0.98 16.85
C ALA A 140 -0.28 1.77 16.87
N PHE A 141 -0.20 2.86 16.11
CA PHE A 141 0.98 3.73 16.04
C PHE A 141 0.86 5.02 16.86
N ASN A 142 -0.24 5.21 17.60
CA ASN A 142 -0.53 6.39 18.41
C ASN A 142 -0.31 7.71 17.64
N LEU A 143 -0.97 7.83 16.50
CA LEU A 143 -0.88 8.98 15.61
C LEU A 143 -2.07 9.93 15.82
N ASP A 144 -1.89 11.22 15.56
CA ASP A 144 -2.92 12.27 15.74
C ASP A 144 -3.96 12.32 14.59
N GLY A 145 -4.15 11.23 13.85
CA GLY A 145 -5.13 11.14 12.76
C GLY A 145 -4.67 11.67 11.39
N ASP A 146 -3.40 12.05 11.23
CA ASP A 146 -2.85 12.50 9.95
C ASP A 146 -2.83 11.36 8.91
N CYS A 147 -3.61 11.52 7.84
CA CYS A 147 -3.62 10.62 6.68
C CYS A 147 -3.29 11.38 5.37
N CYS A 148 -3.01 10.65 4.30
CA CYS A 148 -2.54 11.18 3.02
C CYS A 148 -3.55 10.93 1.91
N GLU A 149 -3.64 11.89 0.98
CA GLU A 149 -4.40 11.76 -0.27
C GLU A 149 -3.50 11.24 -1.41
N PRO A 150 -4.02 10.37 -2.30
CA PRO A 150 -3.20 9.64 -3.27
C PRO A 150 -2.80 10.46 -4.51
N PHE A 151 -3.14 11.75 -4.59
CA PHE A 151 -3.09 12.53 -5.85
C PHE A 151 -2.10 13.71 -5.87
N HIS A 152 -1.31 13.93 -4.82
CA HIS A 152 -0.33 15.04 -4.80
C HIS A 152 1.07 14.57 -4.39
N GLN A 153 1.89 14.21 -5.38
CA GLN A 153 3.29 13.79 -5.20
C GLN A 153 4.19 14.87 -4.55
N ASP A 154 3.88 16.16 -4.72
CA ASP A 154 4.70 17.26 -4.17
C ASP A 154 4.17 17.84 -2.83
N GLN A 155 3.05 17.31 -2.32
CA GLN A 155 2.42 17.78 -1.08
C GLN A 155 1.92 16.60 -0.23
N LEU A 156 2.71 15.53 -0.17
CA LEU A 156 2.36 14.37 0.64
C LEU A 156 2.24 14.81 2.11
N CYS A 157 0.99 14.98 2.54
CA CYS A 157 0.46 15.09 3.90
C CYS A 157 0.77 16.44 4.58
N PHE A 158 -0.09 17.44 4.33
CA PHE A 158 -0.19 18.65 5.13
C PHE A 158 -1.02 18.41 6.39
N LYS A 159 -0.55 18.96 7.51
CA LYS A 159 -1.34 19.20 8.73
C LYS A 159 -2.67 19.85 8.35
N GLN A 160 -3.79 19.27 8.77
CA GLN A 160 -4.97 20.10 9.03
C GLN A 160 -4.66 20.87 10.32
N SER A 161 -4.33 22.15 10.15
CA SER A 161 -4.15 23.13 11.23
C SER A 161 -5.42 23.35 12.02
#